data_AF-A0A7J3NT37-F1
#
_entry.id   AF-A0A7J3NT37-F1
#
_cell.length_a   1.000
_cell.length_b   1.000
_cell.length_c   1.000
_cell.angle_alpha   90.00
_cell.angle_beta   90.00
_cell.angle_gamma   90.00
#
_symmetry.space_group_name_H-M   'P 1'
#
loop_
_entity.id
_entity.type
_entity.pdbx_description
1 polymer ?
#
loop_
_entity_poly.entity_id
_entity_poly.type
_entity_poly.pdbx_seq_one_letter_code
_entity_poly.pdbx_strand_id
1 'polypeptide(L)'
;MKKWRVGMFIRVLRDYSLCTSCGFCNTISRCLNDECVGCLSCYFACPYEARRITVDESDRKMISITVDGIQHSVPERITIKEAMKLCGYEVGIYPNEG
;
A
#
# COMPACT_ATOMS: atom_id res chain seq x y z
N MET A 1 7.29 -19.96 -17.91
CA MET A 1 6.38 -19.36 -16.90
C MET A 1 7.16 -18.24 -16.21
N LYS A 2 6.89 -16.98 -16.56
CA LYS A 2 7.74 -15.85 -16.12
C LYS A 2 7.46 -15.57 -14.64
N LYS A 3 8.45 -15.85 -13.78
CA LYS A 3 8.49 -15.41 -12.37
C LYS A 3 8.48 -13.88 -12.37
N TRP A 4 7.33 -13.28 -12.08
CA TRP A 4 7.23 -11.85 -11.82
C TRP A 4 8.01 -11.56 -10.53
N ARG A 5 9.06 -10.73 -10.60
CA ARG A 5 9.67 -10.09 -9.40
C ARG A 5 8.99 -8.74 -9.21
N VAL A 6 7.70 -8.75 -8.89
CA VAL A 6 7.04 -7.57 -8.32
C VAL A 6 7.49 -7.48 -6.87
N GLY A 7 7.79 -6.26 -6.43
CA GLY A 7 8.36 -5.95 -5.12
C GLY A 7 7.60 -6.57 -3.95
N MET A 8 8.31 -6.72 -2.85
CA MET A 8 7.81 -7.25 -1.58
C MET A 8 6.53 -6.49 -1.17
N PHE A 9 5.37 -7.16 -1.20
CA PHE A 9 4.14 -6.58 -0.66
C PHE A 9 4.30 -6.37 0.83
N ILE A 10 3.80 -5.24 1.32
CA ILE A 10 3.88 -4.89 2.72
C ILE A 10 2.50 -4.61 3.28
N ARG A 11 2.36 -4.88 4.58
CA ARG A 11 1.22 -4.46 5.38
C ARG A 11 1.68 -3.83 6.68
N VAL A 12 0.78 -3.10 7.32
CA VAL A 12 1.05 -2.46 8.60
C VAL A 12 0.25 -3.15 9.69
N LEU A 13 0.94 -3.67 10.71
CA LEU A 13 0.33 -4.25 11.90
C LEU A 13 0.39 -3.27 13.07
N ARG A 14 -0.51 -3.48 14.04
CA ARG A 14 -0.46 -2.77 15.32
C ARG A 14 0.41 -3.55 16.29
N ASP A 15 1.36 -2.87 16.90
CA ASP A 15 2.12 -3.38 18.04
C ASP A 15 1.41 -2.97 19.33
N TYR A 16 0.77 -3.94 20.00
CA TYR A 16 0.02 -3.69 21.22
C TYR A 16 0.90 -3.40 22.43
N SER A 17 2.21 -3.70 22.37
CA SER A 17 3.14 -3.36 23.45
C SER A 17 3.46 -1.86 23.50
N LEU A 18 3.34 -1.18 22.36
CA LEU A 18 3.59 0.27 22.23
C LEU A 18 2.30 1.09 22.12
N CYS A 19 1.18 0.47 21.75
CA CYS A 19 -0.06 1.18 21.52
C CYS A 19 -0.69 1.68 22.83
N THR A 20 -0.78 2.99 22.99
CA THR A 20 -1.42 3.66 24.15
C THR A 20 -2.92 3.88 23.99
N SER A 21 -3.54 3.35 22.92
CA SER A 21 -4.96 3.60 22.59
C SER A 21 -5.35 5.08 22.43
N CYS A 22 -4.42 5.93 21.97
CA CYS A 22 -4.65 7.38 21.78
C CYS A 22 -5.75 7.78 20.77
N GLY A 23 -6.30 6.84 20.00
CA GLY A 23 -7.41 7.11 19.07
C GLY A 23 -7.03 7.72 17.72
N PHE A 24 -5.82 8.27 17.53
CA PHE A 24 -5.41 9.02 16.32
C PHE A 24 -5.67 8.26 15.00
N CYS A 25 -5.32 6.98 14.94
CA CYS A 25 -5.50 6.14 13.75
C CYS A 25 -6.96 5.69 13.50
N ASN A 26 -7.88 6.01 14.40
CA ASN A 26 -9.32 5.76 14.24
C ASN A 26 -10.09 7.04 13.91
N THR A 27 -9.57 8.20 14.30
CA THR A 27 -10.26 9.50 14.18
C THR A 27 -9.66 10.43 13.13
N ILE A 28 -8.33 10.51 13.04
CA ILE A 28 -7.62 11.46 12.15
C ILE A 28 -7.05 10.74 10.94
N SER A 29 -6.14 9.78 11.14
CA SER A 29 -5.57 8.96 10.06
C SER A 29 -6.30 7.62 9.97
N ARG A 30 -7.59 7.68 9.64
CA ARG A 30 -8.44 6.50 9.53
C ARG A 30 -8.11 5.72 8.26
N CYS A 31 -7.87 4.41 8.39
CA CYS A 31 -7.77 3.52 7.23
C CYS A 31 -9.17 3.21 6.69
N LEU A 32 -9.38 3.44 5.39
CA LEU A 32 -10.66 3.19 4.71
C LEU A 32 -10.66 1.92 3.86
N ASN A 33 -9.51 1.25 3.75
CA ASN A 33 -9.43 -0.02 3.06
C ASN A 33 -9.86 -1.15 4.00
N ASP A 34 -10.63 -2.11 3.47
CA ASP A 34 -10.98 -3.34 4.18
C ASP A 34 -9.73 -4.20 4.45
N GLU A 35 -8.80 -4.23 3.50
CA GLU A 35 -7.53 -4.92 3.60
C GLU A 35 -6.34 -3.97 3.44
N CYS A 36 -5.24 -4.26 4.14
CA CYS A 36 -4.07 -3.38 4.10
C CYS A 36 -3.40 -3.40 2.72
N VAL A 37 -3.29 -2.23 2.10
CA VAL A 37 -2.66 -2.08 0.77
C VAL A 37 -1.21 -1.59 0.83
N GLY A 38 -0.63 -1.49 2.03
CA GLY A 38 0.75 -1.01 2.21
C GLY A 38 0.93 0.49 1.94
N CYS A 39 -0.10 1.32 2.12
CA CYS A 39 -0.01 2.78 1.86
C CYS A 39 0.84 3.57 2.87
N LEU A 40 1.20 2.95 4.00
CA LEU A 40 2.00 3.54 5.08
C LEU A 40 1.42 4.78 5.78
N SER A 41 0.21 5.25 5.41
CA SER A 41 -0.40 6.42 6.07
C SER A 41 -0.51 6.24 7.58
N CYS A 42 -1.06 5.10 8.04
CA CYS A 42 -1.18 4.83 9.47
C CYS A 42 0.18 4.62 10.17
N TYR A 43 1.21 4.19 9.44
CA TYR A 43 2.57 4.03 9.95
C TYR A 43 3.15 5.40 10.32
N PHE A 44 3.20 6.33 9.36
CA PHE A 44 3.71 7.69 9.58
C PHE A 44 2.82 8.51 10.52
N ALA A 45 1.54 8.20 10.60
CA ALA A 45 0.59 8.90 11.44
C ALA A 45 0.66 8.53 12.94
N CYS A 46 1.25 7.40 13.31
CA CYS A 46 1.16 6.93 14.70
C CYS A 46 2.13 7.71 15.61
N PRO A 47 1.63 8.48 16.60
CA PRO A 47 2.51 9.29 17.46
C PRO A 47 3.33 8.47 18.47
N TYR A 48 3.04 7.17 18.61
CA TYR A 48 3.72 6.26 19.54
C TYR A 48 4.48 5.14 18.83
N GLU A 49 4.68 5.27 17.50
CA GLU A 49 5.39 4.27 16.68
C GLU A 49 4.84 2.83 16.81
N ALA A 50 3.58 2.69 17.23
CA ALA A 50 2.92 1.41 17.47
C ALA A 50 2.42 0.73 16.17
N ARG A 51 2.95 1.15 15.02
CA ARG A 51 2.59 0.63 13.70
C ARG A 51 3.85 0.07 13.06
N ARG A 52 3.84 -1.22 12.73
CA ARG A 52 5.01 -1.93 12.22
C ARG A 52 4.78 -2.40 10.79
N ILE A 53 5.77 -2.14 9.93
CA ILE A 53 5.78 -2.64 8.57
C ILE A 53 6.20 -4.11 8.60
N THR A 54 5.44 -4.97 7.96
CA THR A 54 5.77 -6.38 7.77
C THR A 54 5.55 -6.79 6.32
N VAL A 55 6.18 -7.88 5.90
CA VAL A 55 5.95 -8.50 4.61
C VAL A 55 4.55 -9.11 4.60
N ASP A 56 3.83 -8.93 3.50
CA ASP A 56 2.55 -9.59 3.25
C ASP A 56 2.74 -10.70 2.22
N GLU A 57 2.81 -11.94 2.72
CA GLU A 57 2.96 -13.15 1.90
C GLU A 57 1.61 -13.75 1.48
N SER A 58 0.48 -13.12 1.83
CA SER A 58 -0.83 -13.64 1.48
C SER A 58 -1.08 -13.58 -0.04
N ASP A 59 -1.72 -14.63 -0.55
CA ASP A 59 -2.06 -14.74 -1.96
C ASP A 59 -2.87 -13.54 -2.46
N ARG A 60 -2.67 -13.20 -3.74
CA ARG A 60 -3.30 -12.05 -4.38
C ARG A 60 -3.92 -12.45 -5.70
N LYS A 61 -5.18 -12.09 -5.90
CA LYS A 61 -5.79 -12.17 -7.22
C LYS A 61 -5.20 -11.10 -8.13
N MET A 62 -5.15 -11.41 -9.42
CA MET A 62 -4.91 -10.41 -10.44
C MET A 62 -6.26 -9.78 -10.82
N ILE A 63 -6.31 -8.45 -10.87
CA ILE A 63 -7.47 -7.67 -11.27
C ILE A 63 -7.15 -6.89 -12.54
N SER A 64 -8.19 -6.60 -13.33
CA SER A 64 -8.07 -5.75 -14.51
C SER A 64 -8.30 -4.29 -14.14
N ILE A 65 -7.41 -3.41 -14.58
CA ILE A 65 -7.57 -1.96 -14.48
C ILE A 65 -7.42 -1.34 -15.87
N THR A 66 -7.99 -0.14 -16.06
CA THR A 66 -7.83 0.62 -17.31
C THR A 66 -6.98 1.85 -17.05
N VAL A 67 -5.91 2.02 -17.82
CA VAL A 67 -5.04 3.21 -17.78
C VAL A 67 -4.89 3.68 -19.22
N ASP A 68 -5.19 4.95 -19.50
CA ASP A 68 -5.15 5.54 -20.85
C ASP A 68 -5.88 4.71 -21.93
N GLY A 69 -7.02 4.12 -21.55
CA GLY A 69 -7.84 3.26 -22.43
C GLY A 69 -7.30 1.84 -22.64
N ILE A 70 -6.14 1.51 -22.07
CA ILE A 70 -5.49 0.20 -22.17
C ILE A 70 -5.80 -0.63 -20.92
N GLN A 71 -6.15 -1.91 -21.11
CA GLN A 71 -6.35 -2.85 -20.01
C GLN A 71 -5.01 -3.38 -19.49
N HIS A 72 -4.82 -3.36 -18.18
CA HIS A 72 -3.67 -3.93 -17.48
C HIS A 72 -4.11 -4.93 -16.41
N SER A 73 -3.34 -6.00 -16.25
CA SER A 73 -3.53 -6.97 -15.17
C SER A 73 -2.55 -6.69 -14.06
N VAL A 74 -3.04 -6.34 -12.87
CA VAL A 74 -2.21 -6.02 -11.70
C VAL A 74 -2.68 -6.81 -10.46
N PRO A 75 -1.80 -7.06 -9.48
CA PRO A 75 -2.22 -7.67 -8.22
C PRO A 75 -3.22 -6.77 -7.48
N GLU A 76 -4.21 -7.37 -6.82
CA GLU A 76 -5.08 -6.64 -5.89
C GLU A 76 -4.33 -6.18 -4.63
N ARG A 77 -4.99 -5.34 -3.83
CA ARG A 77 -4.49 -4.82 -2.54
C ARG A 77 -3.16 -4.05 -2.64
N ILE A 78 -2.83 -3.43 -3.77
CA ILE A 78 -1.66 -2.54 -3.90
C ILE A 78 -2.09 -1.09 -3.93
N THR A 79 -1.17 -0.16 -3.70
CA THR A 79 -1.45 1.27 -3.89
C THR A 79 -1.57 1.61 -5.38
N ILE A 80 -2.26 2.70 -5.71
CA ILE A 80 -2.31 3.23 -7.08
C ILE A 80 -0.88 3.51 -7.59
N LYS A 81 0.00 4.05 -6.74
CA LYS A 81 1.41 4.30 -7.09
C LYS A 81 2.11 3.03 -7.60
N GLU A 82 1.94 1.91 -6.91
CA GLU A 82 2.55 0.64 -7.33
C GLU A 82 1.85 0.06 -8.56
N ALA A 83 0.53 0.21 -8.69
CA ALA A 83 -0.19 -0.19 -9.90
C ALA A 83 0.31 0.58 -11.14
N MET A 84 0.52 1.89 -11.03
CA MET A 84 1.02 2.73 -12.12
C MET A 84 2.44 2.36 -12.53
N LYS A 85 3.33 2.07 -11.57
CA LYS A 85 4.66 1.54 -11.87
C LYS A 85 4.62 0.23 -12.65
N LEU A 86 3.69 -0.67 -12.30
CA LEU A 86 3.50 -1.93 -13.04
C LEU A 86 2.94 -1.71 -14.45
N CYS A 87 2.22 -0.61 -14.67
CA CYS A 87 1.77 -0.18 -15.99
C CYS A 87 2.88 0.52 -16.81
N GLY A 88 4.06 0.76 -16.23
CA GLY A 88 5.21 1.37 -16.91
C GLY A 88 5.38 2.87 -16.68
N TYR A 89 4.62 3.47 -15.75
CA TYR A 89 4.75 4.88 -15.42
C TYR A 89 5.83 5.11 -14.36
N GLU A 90 6.56 6.22 -14.51
CA GLU A 90 7.39 6.75 -13.45
C GLU A 90 6.57 7.71 -12.57
N VAL A 91 6.90 7.79 -11.29
CA VAL A 91 6.20 8.66 -10.34
C VAL A 91 7.20 9.64 -9.78
N GLY A 92 7.10 10.89 -10.25
CA GLY A 92 7.86 12.02 -9.75
C GLY A 92 7.65 12.30 -8.26
N ILE A 93 8.63 12.95 -7.64
CA ILE A 93 8.53 13.46 -6.27
C ILE A 93 8.07 14.92 -6.31
N TYR A 94 8.54 15.67 -7.31
CA TYR A 94 8.23 17.08 -7.51
C TYR A 94 7.33 17.29 -8.75
N PRO A 95 6.64 18.44 -8.85
CA PRO A 95 5.87 18.79 -10.04
C PRO A 95 6.76 18.80 -11.30
N ASN A 96 6.20 18.34 -12.42
CA ASN A 96 6.87 18.19 -13.73
C ASN A 96 7.96 17.11 -13.79
N GLU A 97 7.90 16.12 -12.90
CA GLU A 97 8.68 14.89 -12.95
C GLU A 97 7.78 13.67 -13.25
N GLY A 98 8.33 12.64 -13.88
CA GLY A 98 7.65 11.37 -14.17
C GLY A 98 7.03 11.30 -15.56
#